data_AF-A0A0K8R9G8-F1
#
_entry.id   AF-A0A0K8R9G8-F1
#
_cell.length_a   1.000
_cell.length_b   1.000
_cell.length_c   1.000
_cell.angle_alpha   90.00
_cell.angle_beta   90.00
_cell.angle_gamma   90.00
#
_symmetry.space_group_name_H-M   'P 1'
#
loop_
_entity.id
_entity.type
_entity.pdbx_description
1 polymer ?
#
loop_
_entity_poly.entity_id
_entity_poly.type
_entity_poly.pdbx_seq_one_letter_code
_entity_poly.pdbx_strand_id
1 'polypeptide(L)'
;MLEVCRLAFLCSIIYVNVDCAPFPENIVYPKLLDARGINGQKVLHIKDGLTLTLEKLSVLADSLVFTESNDGVATETIMNGTELEHYLYQDREKMAAVAVQEIDDTAEVMGVLGDKLRIAPLLSMARSEEGHLAHRIYEMERSTYYKENDTGIITH
;
A
#
# COMPACT_ATOMS: atom_id res chain seq x y z
N MET A 1 -1.45 -50.52 12.22
CA MET A 1 -0.15 -50.01 11.71
C MET A 1 -0.35 -48.97 10.60
N LEU A 2 -1.27 -49.18 9.65
CA LEU A 2 -1.57 -48.24 8.55
C LEU A 2 -2.19 -46.89 8.98
N GLU A 3 -3.06 -46.90 9.99
CA GLU A 3 -3.72 -45.70 10.54
C GLU A 3 -2.74 -44.74 11.24
N VAL A 4 -1.72 -45.28 11.90
CA VAL A 4 -0.68 -44.49 12.59
C VAL A 4 0.22 -43.79 11.57
N CYS A 5 0.52 -44.46 10.44
CA CYS A 5 1.23 -43.84 9.34
C CYS A 5 0.41 -42.71 8.69
N ARG A 6 -0.90 -42.88 8.51
CA ARG A 6 -1.77 -41.83 7.96
C ARG A 6 -1.79 -40.57 8.83
N LEU A 7 -1.83 -40.73 10.15
CA LEU A 7 -1.79 -39.60 11.09
C LEU A 7 -0.42 -38.90 11.04
N ALA A 8 0.68 -39.65 10.99
CA ALA A 8 2.03 -39.08 10.86
C ALA A 8 2.24 -38.31 9.55
N PHE A 9 1.69 -38.80 8.43
CA PHE A 9 1.74 -38.09 7.15
C PHE A 9 0.93 -36.79 7.17
N LEU A 10 -0.27 -36.79 7.77
CA LEU A 10 -1.06 -35.55 7.94
C LEU A 10 -0.36 -34.53 8.84
N CYS A 11 0.25 -34.98 9.95
CA CYS A 11 1.02 -34.10 10.83
C CYS A 11 2.21 -33.45 10.10
N SER A 12 2.89 -34.18 9.21
CA SER A 12 4.02 -33.63 8.45
C SER A 12 3.60 -32.61 7.40
N ILE A 13 2.41 -32.75 6.80
CA ILE A 13 1.88 -31.76 5.83
C ILE A 13 1.53 -30.45 6.53
N ILE A 14 1.00 -30.53 7.76
CA ILE A 14 0.66 -29.36 8.59
C ILE A 14 1.93 -28.66 9.13
N TYR A 15 2.98 -29.40 9.50
CA TYR A 15 4.21 -28.83 10.05
C TYR A 15 5.08 -28.08 9.03
N VAL A 16 4.94 -28.35 7.73
CA VAL A 16 5.84 -27.81 6.68
C VAL A 16 5.30 -26.51 6.06
N ASN A 17 4.07 -26.08 6.36
CA ASN A 17 3.43 -24.94 5.68
C ASN A 17 2.84 -23.88 6.63
N VAL A 18 3.61 -23.35 7.59
CA VAL A 18 3.17 -22.16 8.33
C VAL A 18 4.34 -21.22 8.59
N ASP A 19 4.82 -20.53 7.56
CA ASP A 19 5.67 -19.33 7.70
C ASP A 19 5.37 -18.30 6.60
N CYS A 20 4.09 -18.13 6.24
CA CYS A 20 3.65 -17.09 5.31
C CYS A 20 2.85 -15.95 5.99
N ALA A 21 2.84 -15.90 7.32
CA ALA A 21 2.18 -14.82 8.04
C ALA A 21 3.16 -13.64 8.21
N PRO A 22 2.83 -12.43 7.72
CA PRO A 22 3.56 -11.23 8.12
C PRO A 22 3.62 -11.15 9.65
N PHE A 23 4.76 -10.77 10.22
CA PHE A 23 4.87 -10.59 11.66
C PHE A 23 3.73 -9.70 12.16
N PRO A 24 2.97 -10.12 13.19
CA PRO A 24 1.75 -9.44 13.62
C PRO A 24 2.00 -8.00 14.07
N GLU A 25 3.23 -7.66 14.48
CA GLU A 25 3.66 -6.31 14.83
C GLU A 25 3.51 -5.27 13.70
N ASN A 26 3.32 -5.75 12.47
CA ASN A 26 3.16 -4.95 11.27
C ASN A 26 1.74 -4.95 10.71
N ILE A 27 0.79 -5.66 11.34
CA ILE A 27 -0.59 -5.73 10.89
C ILE A 27 -1.41 -4.66 11.61
N VAL A 28 -2.11 -3.84 10.83
CA VAL A 28 -2.90 -2.70 11.32
C VAL A 28 -4.27 -2.68 10.66
N TYR A 29 -5.20 -1.96 11.28
CA TYR A 29 -6.58 -1.81 10.83
C TYR A 29 -6.90 -0.32 10.72
N PRO A 30 -6.51 0.32 9.60
CA PRO A 30 -6.62 1.76 9.45
C PRO A 30 -8.09 2.20 9.42
N LYS A 31 -8.34 3.36 10.01
CA LYS A 31 -9.67 3.98 10.09
C LYS A 31 -9.62 5.35 9.45
N LEU A 32 -10.52 5.58 8.50
CA LEU A 32 -10.71 6.88 7.89
C LEU A 32 -11.78 7.63 8.67
N LEU A 33 -11.45 8.83 9.12
CA LEU A 33 -12.30 9.67 9.94
C LEU A 33 -12.45 11.02 9.25
N ASP A 34 -13.67 11.56 9.24
CA ASP A 34 -13.86 12.95 8.80
C ASP A 34 -13.44 13.91 9.92
N ALA A 35 -12.61 14.90 9.58
CA ALA A 35 -12.28 15.95 10.53
C ALA A 35 -13.52 16.80 10.84
N ARG A 36 -13.70 17.17 12.11
CA ARG A 36 -14.71 18.14 12.53
C ARG A 36 -14.29 19.56 12.10
N GLY A 37 -14.41 19.86 10.81
CA GLY A 37 -14.05 21.13 10.21
C GLY A 37 -14.76 21.37 8.87
N ILE A 38 -14.76 22.62 8.41
CA ILE A 38 -15.47 23.08 7.20
C ILE A 38 -14.84 22.62 5.88
N ASN A 39 -13.59 22.13 5.89
CA ASN A 39 -12.84 21.85 4.68
C ASN A 39 -12.93 20.39 4.19
N GLY A 40 -13.67 19.51 4.88
CA GLY A 40 -13.78 18.09 4.50
C GLY A 40 -12.43 17.36 4.54
N GLN A 41 -11.51 17.82 5.38
CA GLN A 41 -10.21 17.17 5.58
C GLN A 41 -10.42 15.81 6.24
N LYS A 42 -9.74 14.78 5.76
CA LYS A 42 -9.84 13.43 6.31
C LYS A 42 -8.64 13.13 7.20
N VAL A 43 -8.85 12.31 8.21
CA VAL A 43 -7.81 11.83 9.10
C VAL A 43 -7.75 10.32 8.97
N LEU A 44 -6.57 9.80 8.60
CA LEU A 44 -6.33 8.38 8.54
C LEU A 44 -5.58 7.94 9.78
N HIS A 45 -6.28 7.30 10.70
CA HIS A 45 -5.67 6.69 11.88
C HIS A 45 -5.20 5.28 11.53
N ILE A 46 -3.89 5.02 11.59
CA ILE A 46 -3.31 3.73 11.19
C ILE A 46 -3.02 2.89 12.44
N LYS A 47 -2.31 3.47 13.41
CA LYS A 47 -2.06 2.92 14.74
C LYS A 47 -1.65 4.04 15.70
N ASP A 48 -1.47 3.71 16.98
CA ASP A 48 -0.93 4.65 17.96
C ASP A 48 0.41 5.23 17.51
N GLY A 49 0.53 6.57 17.56
CA GLY A 49 1.70 7.30 17.09
C GLY A 49 1.82 7.43 15.57
N LEU A 50 0.90 6.86 14.77
CA LEU A 50 0.89 6.96 13.32
C LEU A 50 -0.52 7.29 12.80
N THR A 51 -0.72 8.57 12.51
CA THR A 51 -1.97 9.11 11.96
C THR A 51 -1.61 10.10 10.86
N LEU A 52 -2.32 10.09 9.73
CA LEU A 52 -2.10 11.04 8.63
C LEU A 52 -3.25 12.06 8.57
N THR A 53 -2.90 13.31 8.32
CA THR A 53 -3.86 14.35 7.97
C THR A 53 -3.90 14.44 6.45
N LEU A 54 -5.02 14.04 5.85
CA LEU A 54 -5.12 13.84 4.41
C LEU A 54 -5.63 15.09 3.69
N GLU A 55 -4.79 15.61 2.79
CA GLU A 55 -5.15 16.62 1.81
C GLU A 55 -5.24 15.99 0.42
N LYS A 56 -6.23 16.38 -0.39
CA LYS A 56 -6.31 15.88 -1.77
C LYS A 56 -5.07 16.26 -2.56
N LEU A 57 -4.59 15.32 -3.36
CA LEU A 57 -3.54 15.57 -4.32
C LEU A 57 -4.19 16.16 -5.58
N SER A 58 -3.83 17.39 -5.95
CA SER A 58 -4.55 18.21 -6.96
C SER A 58 -3.63 18.76 -8.07
N VAL A 59 -2.51 18.09 -8.33
CA VAL A 59 -1.46 18.57 -9.24
C VAL A 59 -1.08 17.50 -10.27
N LEU A 60 -1.97 16.54 -10.54
CA LEU A 60 -1.73 15.51 -11.54
C LEU A 60 -2.07 16.04 -12.92
N ALA A 61 -1.29 15.63 -13.92
CA ALA A 61 -1.63 15.89 -15.32
C ALA A 61 -2.83 15.03 -15.73
N ASP A 62 -3.69 15.52 -16.63
CA ASP A 62 -4.90 14.81 -17.08
C ASP A 62 -4.63 13.37 -17.57
N SER A 63 -3.45 13.14 -18.14
CA SER A 63 -3.00 11.83 -18.62
C SER A 63 -1.61 11.53 -18.11
N LEU A 64 -1.45 10.36 -17.48
CA LEU A 64 -0.19 9.85 -16.95
C LEU A 64 0.18 8.55 -17.68
N VAL A 65 1.44 8.41 -18.06
CA VAL A 65 1.97 7.17 -18.65
C VAL A 65 2.70 6.40 -17.58
N PHE A 66 2.17 5.24 -17.21
CA PHE A 66 2.83 4.30 -16.30
C PHE A 66 3.57 3.25 -17.10
N THR A 67 4.89 3.23 -16.97
CA THR A 67 5.77 2.24 -17.63
C THR A 67 6.19 1.18 -16.62
N GLU A 68 5.75 -0.05 -16.85
CA GLU A 68 6.18 -1.21 -16.09
C GLU A 68 7.19 -2.01 -16.92
N SER A 69 8.32 -2.42 -16.33
CA SER A 69 9.28 -3.30 -16.98
C SER A 69 9.27 -4.67 -16.30
N ASN A 70 8.80 -5.67 -17.04
CA ASN A 70 8.83 -7.08 -16.63
C ASN A 70 9.74 -7.84 -17.59
N ASP A 71 10.77 -8.50 -17.06
CA ASP A 71 11.77 -9.28 -17.82
C ASP A 71 12.39 -8.51 -19.01
N GLY A 72 12.60 -7.20 -18.85
CA GLY A 72 13.18 -6.33 -19.88
C GLY A 72 12.20 -5.88 -20.97
N VAL A 73 10.95 -6.30 -20.93
CA VAL A 73 9.87 -5.77 -21.79
C VAL A 73 9.15 -4.65 -21.05
N ALA A 74 9.17 -3.45 -21.62
CA ALA A 74 8.43 -2.31 -21.11
C ALA A 74 6.99 -2.32 -21.64
N THR A 75 6.01 -2.26 -20.74
CA THR A 75 4.59 -2.07 -21.05
C THR A 75 4.18 -0.69 -20.55
N GLU A 76 3.54 0.09 -21.41
CA GLU A 76 3.01 1.41 -21.06
C GLU A 76 1.49 1.33 -20.85
N THR A 77 1.01 1.91 -19.77
CA THR A 77 -0.42 2.07 -19.46
C THR A 77 -0.73 3.55 -19.31
N ILE A 78 -1.69 4.05 -20.09
CA ILE A 78 -2.20 5.41 -19.96
C ILE A 78 -3.26 5.42 -18.86
N MET A 79 -3.07 6.27 -17.86
CA MET A 79 -3.99 6.46 -16.73
C MET A 79 -4.57 7.87 -16.75
N ASN A 80 -5.84 7.99 -16.38
CA ASN A 80 -6.51 9.29 -16.23
C ASN A 80 -6.09 9.92 -14.90
N GLY A 81 -5.34 11.02 -14.97
CA GLY A 81 -4.85 11.73 -13.79
C GLY A 81 -5.96 12.37 -12.98
N THR A 82 -7.00 12.89 -13.64
CA THR A 82 -8.16 13.47 -12.94
C THR A 82 -8.89 12.42 -12.11
N GLU A 83 -9.04 11.20 -12.63
CA GLU A 83 -9.57 10.07 -11.86
C GLU A 83 -8.65 9.72 -10.68
N LEU A 84 -7.33 9.71 -10.89
CA LEU A 84 -6.31 9.49 -9.86
C LEU A 84 -6.41 10.48 -8.68
N GLU A 85 -6.68 11.75 -8.94
CA GLU A 85 -6.82 12.78 -7.90
C GLU A 85 -7.98 12.53 -6.93
N HIS A 86 -8.99 11.73 -7.32
CA HIS A 86 -10.12 11.44 -6.43
C HIS A 86 -9.74 10.55 -5.25
N TYR A 87 -8.75 9.67 -5.42
CA TYR A 87 -8.33 8.70 -4.42
C TYR A 87 -6.94 8.96 -3.84
N LEU A 88 -6.15 9.86 -4.43
CA LEU A 88 -4.81 10.19 -3.95
C LEU A 88 -4.84 11.35 -2.94
N TYR A 89 -4.22 11.10 -1.80
CA TYR A 89 -4.06 12.05 -0.72
C TYR A 89 -2.59 12.18 -0.32
N GLN A 90 -2.25 13.33 0.25
CA GLN A 90 -0.93 13.59 0.82
C GLN A 90 -1.05 14.12 2.25
N ASP A 91 -0.05 13.81 3.07
CA ASP A 91 0.25 14.49 4.33
C ASP A 91 1.66 15.07 4.17
N ARG A 92 1.74 16.39 3.92
CA ARG A 92 3.01 17.07 3.64
C ARG A 92 3.94 17.09 4.85
N GLU A 93 3.39 17.18 6.05
CA GLU A 93 4.18 17.20 7.29
C GLU A 93 4.90 15.87 7.50
N LYS A 94 4.22 14.76 7.14
CA LYS A 94 4.79 13.41 7.27
C LYS A 94 5.46 12.89 6.00
N MET A 95 5.48 13.69 4.93
CA MET A 95 5.97 13.28 3.61
C MET A 95 5.31 11.97 3.14
N ALA A 96 4.01 11.83 3.42
CA ALA A 96 3.24 10.64 3.09
C ALA A 96 2.34 10.92 1.87
N ALA A 97 2.14 9.89 1.05
CA ALA A 97 1.24 9.91 -0.09
C ALA A 97 0.56 8.54 -0.18
N VAL A 98 -0.77 8.55 -0.11
CA VAL A 98 -1.58 7.34 -0.03
C VAL A 98 -2.76 7.41 -0.99
N ALA A 99 -3.03 6.30 -1.66
CA ALA A 99 -4.32 6.03 -2.28
C ALA A 99 -5.28 5.51 -1.20
N VAL A 100 -6.48 6.08 -1.14
CA VAL A 100 -7.53 5.68 -0.21
C VAL A 100 -8.81 5.40 -0.99
N GLN A 101 -9.32 4.18 -0.87
CA GLN A 101 -10.61 3.78 -1.40
C GLN A 101 -11.53 3.37 -0.26
N GLU A 102 -12.72 3.96 -0.22
CA GLU A 102 -13.75 3.61 0.77
C GLU A 102 -14.64 2.49 0.24
N ILE A 103 -14.73 1.40 0.98
CA ILE A 103 -15.50 0.19 0.64
C ILE A 103 -16.26 -0.24 1.89
N ASP A 104 -17.60 -0.25 1.84
CA ASP A 104 -18.46 -0.70 2.95
C ASP A 104 -18.07 -0.10 4.32
N ASP A 105 -17.89 1.24 4.39
CA ASP A 105 -17.43 1.98 5.58
C ASP A 105 -16.04 1.59 6.10
N THR A 106 -15.26 0.88 5.29
CA THR A 106 -13.84 0.57 5.53
C THR A 106 -12.95 1.32 4.55
N ALA A 107 -11.69 1.50 4.92
CA ALA A 107 -10.70 2.13 4.04
C ALA A 107 -9.68 1.09 3.57
N GLU A 108 -9.58 0.91 2.26
CA GLU A 108 -8.44 0.28 1.62
C GLU A 108 -7.39 1.34 1.34
N VAL A 109 -6.16 1.11 1.82
CA VAL A 109 -5.08 2.10 1.78
C VAL A 109 -3.80 1.47 1.23
N MET A 110 -3.20 2.15 0.26
CA MET A 110 -1.90 1.78 -0.28
C MET A 110 -1.04 3.02 -0.48
N GLY A 111 0.25 2.93 -0.17
CA GLY A 111 1.19 4.01 -0.48
C GLY A 111 2.35 4.13 0.48
N VAL A 112 2.93 5.31 0.52
CA VAL A 112 4.07 5.67 1.37
C VAL A 112 3.59 6.44 2.60
N LEU A 113 4.13 6.06 3.76
CA LEU A 113 3.83 6.66 5.07
C LEU A 113 4.93 7.62 5.54
N GLY A 114 5.96 7.81 4.72
CA GLY A 114 7.15 8.61 5.01
C GLY A 114 8.35 8.07 4.22
N ASP A 115 9.57 8.27 4.74
CA ASP A 115 10.81 7.96 4.04
C ASP A 115 11.00 6.45 3.76
N LYS A 116 10.69 5.58 4.74
CA LYS A 116 10.94 4.14 4.64
C LYS A 116 9.68 3.29 4.70
N LEU A 117 8.64 3.79 5.38
CA LEU A 117 7.44 3.03 5.68
C LEU A 117 6.43 3.09 4.54
N ARG A 118 5.84 1.94 4.24
CA ARG A 118 4.77 1.76 3.26
C ARG A 118 3.61 1.01 3.90
N ILE A 119 2.43 1.19 3.34
CA ILE A 119 1.22 0.47 3.71
C ILE A 119 0.62 -0.23 2.49
N ALA A 120 0.10 -1.44 2.68
CA ALA A 120 -0.63 -2.18 1.66
C ALA A 120 -1.72 -3.05 2.29
N PRO A 121 -2.85 -3.27 1.60
CA PRO A 121 -3.92 -4.13 2.10
C PRO A 121 -3.52 -5.61 2.13
N LEU A 122 -4.11 -6.36 3.04
CA LEU A 122 -4.00 -7.81 3.17
C LEU A 122 -5.36 -8.46 2.88
N LEU A 123 -5.71 -8.55 1.59
CA LEU A 123 -7.06 -8.98 1.14
C LEU A 123 -7.44 -10.41 1.56
N SER A 124 -6.45 -11.28 1.82
CA SER A 124 -6.67 -12.66 2.25
C SER A 124 -6.77 -12.82 3.76
N MET A 125 -6.54 -11.76 4.54
CA MET A 125 -6.57 -11.81 6.00
C MET A 125 -7.97 -11.49 6.53
N ALA A 126 -8.31 -12.05 7.69
CA ALA A 126 -9.56 -11.74 8.37
C ALA A 126 -9.64 -10.24 8.72
N ARG A 127 -10.84 -9.68 8.50
CA ARG A 127 -11.21 -8.33 8.97
C ARG A 127 -11.17 -8.28 10.50
N SER A 128 -11.05 -7.08 11.06
CA SER A 128 -11.17 -6.89 12.52
C SER A 128 -12.57 -7.27 13.01
N GLU A 129 -12.77 -7.36 14.33
CA GLU A 129 -14.10 -7.56 14.91
C GLU A 129 -15.10 -6.47 14.47
N GLU A 130 -14.61 -5.24 14.32
CA GLU A 130 -15.37 -4.08 13.81
C GLU A 130 -15.50 -4.05 12.27
N GLY A 131 -14.98 -5.06 11.56
CA GLY A 131 -15.10 -5.18 10.11
C GLY A 131 -14.04 -4.46 9.27
N HIS A 132 -13.02 -3.83 9.88
CA HIS A 132 -11.98 -3.11 9.15
C HIS A 132 -11.02 -4.06 8.41
N LEU A 133 -10.54 -3.61 7.24
CA LEU A 133 -9.59 -4.35 6.42
C LEU A 133 -8.19 -4.37 7.06
N ALA A 134 -7.58 -5.55 7.10
CA ALA A 134 -6.21 -5.71 7.56
C ALA A 134 -5.24 -5.11 6.54
N HIS A 135 -4.22 -4.42 7.05
CA HIS A 135 -3.14 -3.85 6.26
C HIS A 135 -1.81 -4.25 6.87
N ARG A 136 -0.78 -4.34 6.05
CA ARG A 136 0.61 -4.45 6.53
C ARG A 136 1.33 -3.12 6.39
N ILE A 137 2.13 -2.80 7.41
CA ILE A 137 3.17 -1.77 7.33
C ILE A 137 4.50 -2.48 7.10
N TYR A 138 5.30 -1.98 6.17
CA TYR A 138 6.62 -2.54 5.93
C TYR A 138 7.61 -1.45 5.56
N GLU A 139 8.88 -1.69 5.89
CA GLU A 139 9.98 -0.87 5.42
C GLU A 139 10.39 -1.31 4.02
N MET A 140 10.76 -0.35 3.19
CA MET A 140 11.49 -0.65 1.97
C MET A 140 12.50 0.46 1.71
N GLU A 141 13.72 0.07 1.36
CA GLU A 141 14.82 1.00 1.12
C GLU A 141 14.51 1.95 -0.03
N ARG A 142 15.11 3.14 0.05
CA ARG A 142 15.06 4.11 -1.03
C ARG A 142 15.93 3.59 -2.16
N SER A 143 15.34 3.30 -3.33
CA SER A 143 16.15 2.93 -4.49
C SER A 143 16.98 4.14 -4.92
N THR A 144 18.30 4.08 -4.75
CA THR A 144 19.23 5.11 -5.26
C THR A 144 19.59 4.89 -6.73
N TYR A 145 18.86 4.04 -7.46
CA TYR A 145 19.15 3.73 -8.86
C TYR A 145 18.46 4.73 -9.80
N TYR A 146 19.06 5.92 -9.91
CA TYR A 146 18.91 6.73 -11.11
C TYR A 146 19.96 6.25 -12.12
N LYS A 147 19.54 5.54 -13.17
CA LYS A 147 20.35 5.46 -14.38
C LYS A 147 20.12 6.75 -15.17
N GLU A 148 21.02 7.69 -14.95
CA GLU A 148 21.26 8.80 -15.85
C GLU A 148 21.72 8.23 -17.19
N ASN A 149 20.79 8.04 -18.12
CA ASN A 149 21.12 7.89 -19.53
C ASN A 149 21.20 9.29 -20.15
N ASP A 150 22.17 10.09 -19.69
CA ASP A 150 22.65 11.25 -20.42
C ASP A 150 23.65 10.75 -21.47
N THR A 151 23.15 10.47 -22.68
CA THR A 151 24.00 10.48 -23.88
C THR A 151 23.61 11.68 -24.74
N GLY A 152 24.17 12.82 -24.38
CA GLY A 152 24.82 13.75 -25.30
C GLY A 152 23.94 14.66 -26.16
N ILE A 153 23.78 15.91 -25.71
CA ILE A 153 23.93 17.08 -26.61
C ILE A 153 25.43 17.06 -27.03
N ILE A 154 25.91 17.30 -28.26
CA ILE A 154 25.76 18.49 -29.12
C ILE A 154 26.29 18.24 -30.57
N THR A 155 25.70 18.97 -31.53
CA THR A 155 26.25 19.61 -32.76
C THR A 155 26.50 18.79 -34.04
N HIS A 156 25.67 19.02 -35.08
CA HIS A 156 25.87 20.07 -36.08
C HIS A 156 24.56 20.48 -36.75
#